data_AF-A0A2A5BMT1-F1
#
_entry.id   AF-A0A2A5BMT1-F1
#
_cell.length_a   1.000
_cell.length_b   1.000
_cell.length_c   1.000
_cell.angle_alpha   90.00
_cell.angle_beta   90.00
_cell.angle_gamma   90.00
#
_symmetry.space_group_name_H-M   'P 1'
#
loop_
_entity.id
_entity.type
_entity.pdbx_description
1 polymer ?
#
loop_
_entity_poly.entity_id
_entity_poly.type
_entity_poly.pdbx_seq_one_letter_code
_entity_poly.pdbx_strand_id
1 'polypeptide(L)'
;MKWLVEGIQVLIITVMIYPLFYIWDTSQVEQFCRDVEAGMNKQEFIQLIDDKSVKATQLLDMSGHWYSAVVTRSPFSSYHCEIAGVGDVVASARLY
;
A
#
# COMPACT_ATOMS: atom_id res chain seq x y z
N MET A 1 19.37 -29.82 20.99
CA MET A 1 20.19 -28.60 21.19
C MET A 1 20.51 -27.88 19.88
N LYS A 2 20.97 -28.55 18.80
CA LYS A 2 21.25 -27.92 17.49
C LYS A 2 20.07 -27.12 16.90
N TRP A 3 18.89 -27.73 16.83
CA TRP A 3 17.67 -27.09 16.30
C TRP A 3 17.23 -25.82 17.03
N LEU A 4 17.51 -25.71 18.34
CA LEU A 4 17.21 -24.51 19.11
C LEU A 4 18.14 -23.36 18.74
N VAL A 5 19.44 -23.65 18.58
CA VAL A 5 20.44 -22.64 18.19
C VAL A 5 20.19 -22.16 16.76
N GLU A 6 19.87 -23.08 15.85
CA GLU A 6 19.52 -22.74 14.47
C GLU A 6 18.22 -21.93 14.39
N GLY A 7 17.20 -22.29 15.19
CA GLY A 7 15.95 -21.53 15.28
C GLY A 7 16.16 -20.10 15.78
N ILE A 8 16.99 -19.91 16.81
CA ILE A 8 17.33 -18.58 17.34
C ILE A 8 18.09 -17.75 16.30
N GLN A 9 19.02 -18.36 15.56
CA GLN A 9 19.74 -17.66 14.49
C GLN A 9 18.81 -17.14 13.39
N VAL A 10 17.86 -17.96 12.92
CA VAL A 10 16.87 -17.52 11.92
C VAL A 10 15.98 -16.40 12.46
N LEU A 11 15.64 -16.45 13.74
CA LEU A 11 14.82 -15.42 14.39
C LEU A 11 15.58 -14.07 14.44
N ILE A 12 16.86 -14.10 14.81
CA ILE A 12 17.71 -12.90 14.82
C ILE A 12 17.83 -12.29 13.41
N ILE A 13 18.04 -13.13 12.39
CA ILE A 13 18.10 -12.66 10.99
C ILE A 13 16.77 -12.02 10.57
N THR A 14 15.65 -12.65 10.91
CA THR A 14 14.31 -12.12 10.61
C THR A 14 14.09 -10.77 11.27
N VAL A 15 14.46 -10.62 12.54
CA VAL A 15 14.33 -9.35 13.28
C VAL A 15 15.17 -8.24 12.66
N MET A 16 16.36 -8.56 12.13
CA MET A 16 17.20 -7.58 11.44
C MET A 16 16.66 -7.16 10.08
N ILE A 17 16.03 -8.08 9.33
CA ILE A 17 15.50 -7.81 7.99
C ILE A 17 14.13 -7.10 8.07
N TYR A 18 13.34 -7.39 9.10
CA TYR A 18 12.01 -6.81 9.29
C TYR A 18 11.94 -5.28 9.14
N PRO A 19 12.79 -4.45 9.79
CA PRO A 19 12.71 -3.00 9.64
C PRO A 19 12.97 -2.52 8.20
N LEU A 20 13.87 -3.19 7.46
CA LEU A 20 14.12 -2.87 6.06
C LEU A 20 12.88 -3.14 5.21
N PHE A 21 12.24 -4.29 5.43
CA PHE A 21 11.01 -4.65 4.74
C PHE A 21 9.87 -3.69 5.07
N TYR A 22 9.73 -3.31 6.35
CA TYR A 22 8.71 -2.36 6.80
C TYR A 22 8.87 -1.00 6.11
N ILE A 23 10.09 -0.44 6.10
CA ILE A 23 10.36 0.86 5.45
C ILE A 23 10.08 0.77 3.95
N TRP A 24 10.52 -0.31 3.30
CA TRP A 24 10.28 -0.53 1.87
C TRP A 24 8.78 -0.54 1.58
N ASP A 25 8.00 -1.32 2.32
CA ASP A 25 6.56 -1.47 2.12
C ASP A 25 5.79 -0.14 2.34
N THR A 26 6.12 0.61 3.39
CA THR A 26 5.52 1.95 3.61
C THR A 26 5.91 2.95 2.51
N SER A 27 7.15 2.88 2.01
CA SER A 27 7.62 3.80 0.98
C SER A 27 6.88 3.62 -0.35
N GLN A 28 6.43 2.40 -0.67
CA GLN A 28 5.66 2.13 -1.88
C GLN A 28 4.28 2.80 -1.83
N VAL A 29 3.60 2.71 -0.68
CA VAL A 29 2.31 3.40 -0.46
C VAL A 29 2.49 4.91 -0.47
N GLU A 30 3.57 5.42 0.13
CA GLU A 30 3.86 6.85 0.15
C GLU A 30 4.15 7.41 -1.25
N GLN A 31 4.96 6.71 -2.04
CA GLN A 31 5.21 7.05 -3.43
C GLN A 31 3.93 6.98 -4.26
N PHE A 32 3.15 5.92 -4.12
CA PHE A 32 1.86 5.80 -4.78
C PHE A 32 0.95 7.00 -4.47
N CYS A 33 0.82 7.36 -3.19
CA CYS A 33 -0.06 8.47 -2.77
C CYS A 33 0.40 9.83 -3.32
N ARG A 34 1.70 10.01 -3.51
CA ARG A 34 2.26 11.22 -4.15
C ARG A 34 2.09 11.24 -5.66
N ASP A 35 2.22 10.09 -6.31
CA ASP A 35 2.13 9.95 -7.76
C ASP A 35 0.66 10.03 -8.23
N VAL A 36 -0.30 9.77 -7.33
CA VAL A 36 -1.74 9.97 -7.60
C VAL A 36 -2.08 11.46 -7.56
N GLU A 37 -2.29 12.04 -8.75
CA GLU A 37 -2.77 13.41 -8.92
C GLU A 37 -4.29 13.48 -9.13
N ALA A 38 -4.89 14.59 -8.70
CA ALA A 38 -6.29 14.90 -8.98
C ALA A 38 -6.49 15.10 -10.49
N GLY A 39 -7.43 14.36 -11.08
CA GLY A 39 -7.70 14.32 -12.52
C GLY A 39 -7.20 13.06 -13.22
N MET A 40 -6.42 12.20 -12.54
CA MET A 40 -5.96 10.91 -13.08
C MET A 40 -7.15 10.01 -13.42
N ASN A 41 -7.10 9.33 -14.57
CA ASN A 41 -8.15 8.41 -14.99
C ASN A 41 -8.06 7.10 -14.18
N LYS A 42 -9.20 6.45 -13.94
CA LYS A 42 -9.31 5.15 -13.28
C LYS A 42 -8.41 4.07 -13.90
N GLN A 43 -8.19 4.10 -15.22
CA GLN A 43 -7.27 3.16 -15.88
C GLN A 43 -5.81 3.40 -15.50
N GLU A 44 -5.37 4.66 -15.47
CA GLU A 44 -4.02 5.06 -15.05
C GLU A 44 -3.81 4.75 -13.57
N PHE A 45 -4.84 4.97 -12.75
CA PHE A 45 -4.86 4.61 -11.34
C PHE A 45 -4.67 3.09 -11.11
N ILE A 46 -5.37 2.24 -11.87
CA ILE A 46 -5.21 0.79 -11.79
C ILE A 46 -3.81 0.36 -12.21
N GLN A 47 -3.26 0.95 -13.28
CA GLN A 47 -1.88 0.67 -13.72
C GLN A 47 -0.85 1.06 -12.66
N LEU A 48 -1.04 2.20 -11.99
CA LEU A 48 -0.15 2.66 -10.93
C LEU A 48 -0.18 1.73 -9.70
N ILE A 49 -1.32 1.12 -9.39
CA ILE A 49 -1.43 0.13 -8.31
C ILE A 49 -0.55 -1.08 -8.61
N ASP A 50 -0.63 -1.60 -9.84
CA ASP A 50 0.15 -2.75 -10.27
C ASP A 50 1.66 -2.45 -10.31
N ASP A 51 2.05 -1.27 -10.80
CA ASP A 51 3.46 -0.84 -10.88
C ASP A 51 4.10 -0.69 -9.50
N LYS A 52 3.40 -0.06 -8.56
CA LYS A 52 3.91 0.17 -7.19
C LYS A 52 3.77 -1.03 -6.26
N SER A 53 3.24 -2.16 -6.75
CA SER A 53 3.02 -3.38 -5.97
C SER A 53 2.17 -3.19 -4.71
N VAL A 54 1.31 -2.17 -4.70
CA VAL A 54 0.39 -1.85 -3.60
C VAL A 54 -0.96 -2.54 -3.82
N LYS A 55 -1.81 -2.60 -2.80
CA LYS A 55 -3.12 -3.23 -2.90
C LYS A 55 -4.23 -2.23 -2.65
N ALA A 56 -5.16 -2.11 -3.58
CA ALA A 56 -6.38 -1.35 -3.35
C ALA A 56 -7.42 -2.18 -2.57
N THR A 57 -8.02 -1.54 -1.58
CA THR A 57 -9.15 -2.04 -0.81
C THR A 57 -10.44 -1.69 -1.54
N GLN A 58 -11.54 -2.39 -1.20
CA GLN A 58 -12.82 -2.29 -1.91
C GLN A 58 -13.21 -0.85 -2.26
N LEU A 59 -13.56 -0.66 -3.53
CA LEU A 59 -14.14 0.56 -4.05
C LEU A 59 -15.57 0.69 -3.50
N LEU A 60 -15.79 1.66 -2.60
CA LEU A 60 -17.12 1.99 -2.12
C LEU A 60 -17.70 3.07 -3.04
N ASP A 61 -18.63 2.70 -3.90
CA ASP A 61 -19.31 3.62 -4.82
C ASP A 61 -20.61 4.14 -4.18
N MET A 62 -20.65 5.44 -3.92
CA MET A 62 -21.80 6.16 -3.39
C MET A 62 -22.22 7.23 -4.40
N SER A 63 -23.17 6.89 -5.26
CA SER A 63 -23.86 7.85 -6.14
C SER A 63 -22.91 8.64 -7.06
N GLY A 64 -21.90 7.98 -7.63
CA GLY A 64 -20.94 8.58 -8.55
C GLY A 64 -19.67 9.12 -7.87
N HIS A 65 -19.58 9.03 -6.55
CA HIS A 65 -18.34 9.19 -5.79
C HIS A 65 -17.84 7.82 -5.37
N TRP A 66 -16.57 7.52 -5.63
CA TRP A 66 -15.97 6.27 -5.16
C TRP A 66 -14.83 6.54 -4.19
N TYR A 67 -14.68 5.65 -3.22
CA TYR A 67 -13.60 5.69 -2.24
C TYR A 67 -12.83 4.38 -2.31
N SER A 68 -11.50 4.44 -2.30
CA SER A 68 -10.63 3.28 -2.21
C SER A 68 -9.46 3.58 -1.28
N ALA A 69 -9.12 2.63 -0.42
CA ALA A 69 -7.93 2.73 0.41
C ALA A 69 -6.82 1.87 -0.21
N VAL A 70 -5.67 2.45 -0.54
CA VAL A 70 -4.50 1.72 -0.99
C VAL A 70 -3.64 1.40 0.22
N VAL A 71 -3.48 0.11 0.47
CA VAL A 71 -2.75 -0.45 1.60
C VAL A 71 -1.47 -1.12 1.11
N THR A 72 -0.54 -1.28 2.03
CA THR A 72 0.62 -2.15 1.85
C THR A 72 0.19 -3.58 1.55
N ARG A 73 1.02 -4.33 0.82
CA ARG A 73 0.72 -5.74 0.53
C ARG A 73 0.92 -6.61 1.75
N SER A 74 1.80 -6.20 2.66
CA SER A 74 2.02 -6.92 3.90
C SER A 74 0.91 -6.63 4.91
N PRO A 75 0.48 -7.62 5.70
CA PRO A 75 -0.53 -7.42 6.75
C PRO A 75 0.07 -6.73 7.99
N PHE A 76 1.34 -6.33 7.95
CA PHE A 76 2.09 -5.90 9.13
C PHE A 76 2.12 -4.38 9.32
N SER A 77 1.50 -3.63 8.41
CA SER A 77 1.43 -2.17 8.46
C SER A 77 -0.02 -1.69 8.30
N SER A 78 -0.43 -0.78 9.17
CA SER A 78 -1.70 -0.05 9.04
C SER A 78 -1.56 1.20 8.16
N TYR A 79 -0.42 1.39 7.51
CA TYR A 79 -0.12 2.54 6.67
C TYR A 79 -0.91 2.46 5.37
N HIS A 80 -1.69 3.50 5.07
CA HIS A 80 -2.60 3.49 3.93
C HIS A 80 -2.78 4.88 3.31
N CYS A 81 -3.12 4.90 2.03
CA CYS A 81 -3.51 6.10 1.31
C CYS A 81 -5.00 5.98 0.96
N GLU A 82 -5.81 6.92 1.44
CA GLU A 82 -7.20 7.04 1.05
C GLU A 82 -7.30 7.83 -0.25
N ILE A 83 -7.97 7.25 -1.24
CA ILE A 83 -8.27 7.87 -2.53
C ILE A 83 -9.78 8.05 -2.63
N ALA A 84 -10.18 9.27 -3.00
CA ALA A 84 -11.55 9.59 -3.37
C ALA A 84 -11.58 10.02 -4.84
N GLY A 85 -12.56 9.53 -5.58
CA GLY A 85 -12.78 9.87 -6.97
C GLY A 85 -14.25 10.17 -7.27
N VAL A 86 -14.49 10.75 -8.44
CA VAL A 86 -15.82 11.07 -8.95
C VAL A 86 -15.92 10.58 -10.39
N GLY A 87 -16.90 9.74 -10.69
CA GLY A 87 -17.00 9.07 -11.99
C GLY A 87 -15.74 8.25 -12.28
N ASP A 88 -15.08 8.54 -13.40
CA ASP A 88 -13.86 7.85 -13.85
C ASP A 88 -12.55 8.58 -13.48
N VAL A 89 -12.61 9.65 -12.69
CA VAL A 89 -11.42 10.42 -12.31
C VAL A 89 -11.15 10.40 -10.81
N VAL A 90 -9.86 10.44 -10.46
CA VAL A 90 -9.40 10.67 -9.09
C VAL A 90 -9.60 12.13 -8.71
N ALA A 91 -10.18 12.39 -7.54
CA ALA A 91 -10.44 13.73 -7.05
C ALA A 91 -9.43 14.15 -5.96
N SER A 92 -9.03 13.22 -5.08
CA SER A 92 -8.06 13.49 -4.03
C SER A 92 -7.40 12.22 -3.50
N ALA A 93 -6.14 12.33 -3.10
CA ALA A 93 -5.41 11.31 -2.34
C ALA A 93 -4.94 11.91 -0.99
N ARG A 94 -5.07 11.14 0.09
CA ARG A 94 -4.62 11.52 1.43
C ARG A 94 -3.94 10.35 2.12
N LEU A 95 -2.82 10.63 2.76
CA LEU A 95 -1.99 9.63 3.41
C LEU A 95 -2.27 9.60 4.93
N TYR A 96 -2.39 8.41 5.51
CA TYR A 96 -2.74 8.15 6.91
C TYR A 96 -1.85 7.08 7.56
#